data_AF-A0A955L7J5-F1
#
_entry.id   AF-A0A955L7J5-F1
#
_cell.length_a   1.000
_cell.length_b   1.000
_cell.length_c   1.000
_cell.angle_alpha   90.00
_cell.angle_beta   90.00
_cell.angle_gamma   90.00
#
_symmetry.space_group_name_H-M   'P 1'
#
loop_
_entity.id
_entity.type
_entity.pdbx_description
1 polymer ?
#
loop_
_entity_poly.entity_id
_entity_poly.type
_entity_poly.pdbx_seq_one_letter_code
_entity_poly.pdbx_strand_id
1 'polypeptide(L)'
;MAKTVLNVKIEEQTKKQAQLIAKELGMSLSGVVNALVSQFVRTKSLSLELDEQSKRRVVYATGKNYKDAKVSSEETSAEWLV
;
A
#
# COMPACT_ATOMS: atom_id res chain seq x y z
N MET A 1 3.33 21.03 -15.32
CA MET A 1 3.80 19.67 -14.94
C MET A 1 3.32 18.69 -15.99
N ALA A 2 4.21 17.86 -16.55
CA ALA A 2 3.82 16.83 -17.50
C ALA A 2 3.05 15.71 -16.79
N LYS A 3 1.93 15.26 -17.36
CA LYS A 3 1.19 14.10 -16.88
C LYS A 3 1.64 12.88 -17.68
N THR A 4 1.83 11.76 -17.00
CA THR A 4 2.17 10.47 -17.61
C THR A 4 1.06 9.46 -17.33
N VAL A 5 1.03 8.38 -18.10
CA VAL A 5 0.04 7.31 -17.96
C VAL A 5 0.66 6.12 -17.22
N LEU A 6 -0.06 5.59 -16.23
CA LEU A 6 0.29 4.37 -15.53
C LEU A 6 -0.60 3.22 -16.02
N ASN A 7 -0.01 2.23 -16.69
CA ASN A 7 -0.70 1.02 -17.16
C ASN A 7 -0.30 -0.17 -16.30
N VAL A 8 -1.26 -0.79 -15.61
CA VAL A 8 -1.02 -1.94 -14.73
C VAL A 8 -1.96 -3.08 -15.12
N LYS A 9 -1.41 -4.30 -15.20
CA LYS A 9 -2.20 -5.52 -15.35
C LYS A 9 -2.66 -5.98 -13.97
N ILE A 10 -3.96 -6.17 -13.83
CA ILE A 10 -4.61 -6.69 -12.63
C ILE A 10 -5.73 -7.62 -13.05
N GLU A 11 -6.17 -8.49 -12.14
CA GLU A 11 -7.33 -9.33 -12.38
C GLU A 11 -8.59 -8.49 -12.56
N GLU A 12 -9.46 -8.93 -13.46
CA GLU A 12 -10.69 -8.21 -13.80
C GLU A 12 -11.62 -8.04 -12.58
N GLN A 13 -11.77 -9.10 -11.78
CA GLN A 13 -12.62 -9.07 -10.59
C GLN A 13 -12.09 -8.08 -9.55
N THR A 14 -10.78 -8.14 -9.28
CA THR A 14 -10.09 -7.18 -8.39
C THR A 14 -10.30 -5.75 -8.85
N LYS A 15 -10.19 -5.49 -10.16
CA LYS A 15 -10.43 -4.15 -10.74
C LYS A 15 -11.86 -3.67 -10.48
N LYS A 16 -12.86 -4.52 -10.73
CA LYS A 16 -14.29 -4.17 -10.54
C LYS A 16 -14.59 -3.87 -9.08
N GLN A 17 -14.10 -4.70 -8.16
CA GLN A 17 -14.27 -4.50 -6.73
C GLN A 17 -13.62 -3.19 -6.26
N ALA A 18 -12.37 -2.94 -6.66
CA ALA A 18 -11.67 -1.71 -6.31
C ALA A 18 -12.39 -0.45 -6.84
N GLN A 19 -12.98 -0.52 -8.04
CA GLN A 19 -13.77 0.57 -8.59
C GLN A 19 -15.05 0.83 -7.79
N LEU A 20 -15.74 -0.23 -7.37
CA LEU A 20 -16.97 -0.12 -6.56
C LEU A 20 -16.66 0.52 -5.21
N ILE A 21 -15.66 0.01 -4.49
CA ILE A 21 -15.22 0.54 -3.19
C ILE A 21 -14.78 2.00 -3.31
N ALA A 22 -13.97 2.33 -4.33
CA ALA A 22 -13.57 3.72 -4.56
C ALA A 22 -14.78 4.64 -4.76
N LYS A 23 -15.79 4.18 -5.49
CA LYS A 23 -17.02 4.95 -5.74
C LYS A 23 -17.83 5.17 -4.47
N GLU A 24 -17.95 4.15 -3.62
CA GLU A 24 -18.59 4.24 -2.30
C GLU A 24 -17.90 5.26 -1.40
N LEU A 25 -16.58 5.38 -1.52
CA LEU A 25 -15.77 6.39 -0.82
C LEU A 25 -15.76 7.77 -1.51
N GLY A 26 -16.55 7.97 -2.57
CA GLY A 26 -16.62 9.26 -3.28
C GLY A 26 -15.39 9.57 -4.14
N MET A 27 -14.60 8.55 -4.49
CA MET A 27 -13.35 8.67 -5.24
C MET A 27 -13.40 7.90 -6.57
N SER A 28 -12.54 8.28 -7.52
CA SER A 28 -12.25 7.44 -8.68
C SER A 28 -11.12 6.47 -8.35
N LEU A 29 -11.08 5.31 -9.02
CA LEU A 29 -9.96 4.37 -8.88
C LEU A 29 -8.60 5.05 -9.18
N SER A 30 -8.55 5.90 -10.20
CA SER A 30 -7.34 6.68 -10.52
C SER A 30 -6.95 7.65 -9.40
N GLY A 31 -7.94 8.26 -8.72
CA GLY A 31 -7.71 9.10 -7.54
C GLY A 31 -7.07 8.32 -6.41
N VAL A 32 -7.58 7.12 -6.12
CA VAL A 32 -7.02 6.22 -5.11
C VAL A 32 -5.58 5.84 -5.45
N VAL A 33 -5.32 5.41 -6.69
CA VAL A 33 -3.96 5.03 -7.13
C VAL A 33 -2.99 6.21 -7.05
N ASN A 34 -3.41 7.40 -7.48
CA ASN A 34 -2.57 8.60 -7.40
C ASN A 34 -2.26 8.98 -5.95
N ALA A 35 -3.23 8.85 -5.04
CA ALA A 35 -3.05 9.11 -3.61
C ALA A 35 -2.03 8.13 -3.00
N LEU A 36 -2.17 6.84 -3.30
CA LEU A 36 -1.23 5.81 -2.83
C LEU A 36 0.18 6.01 -3.37
N VAL A 37 0.34 6.33 -4.65
CA VAL A 37 1.66 6.64 -5.23
C VAL A 37 2.27 7.88 -4.59
N SER A 38 1.46 8.92 -4.35
CA SER A 38 1.91 10.16 -3.70
C SER A 38 2.32 9.91 -2.25
N GLN A 39 1.55 9.11 -1.52
CA GLN A 39 1.86 8.68 -0.17
C GLN A 39 3.17 7.89 -0.15
N PHE A 40 3.32 6.91 -1.04
CA PHE A 40 4.53 6.09 -1.15
C PHE A 40 5.79 6.93 -1.38
N VAL A 41 5.73 7.93 -2.28
CA VAL A 41 6.85 8.86 -2.50
C VAL A 41 7.15 9.70 -1.26
N ARG A 42 6.12 10.17 -0.55
CA ARG A 42 6.26 11.01 0.64
C ARG A 42 6.83 10.25 1.83
N THR A 43 6.35 9.03 2.07
CA THR A 43 6.72 8.22 3.24
C THR A 43 7.94 7.35 3.00
N LYS A 44 8.28 7.06 1.73
CA LYS A 44 9.30 6.07 1.35
C LYS A 44 9.06 4.69 1.97
N SER A 45 7.79 4.39 2.26
CA SER A 45 7.34 3.17 2.91
C SER A 45 6.00 2.73 2.34
N LEU A 46 5.79 1.42 2.29
CA LEU A 46 4.51 0.80 1.94
C LEU A 46 4.13 -0.15 3.08
N SER A 47 2.94 0.07 3.65
CA SER A 47 2.36 -0.81 4.67
C SER A 47 1.34 -1.73 4.01
N LEU A 48 1.60 -3.04 4.03
CA LEU A 48 0.66 -4.05 3.60
C LEU A 48 0.27 -4.90 4.82
N GLU A 49 -1.02 -5.00 5.07
CA GLU A 49 -1.56 -5.91 6.07
C GLU A 49 -1.82 -7.26 5.40
N LEU A 50 -1.16 -8.29 5.91
CA LEU A 50 -1.46 -9.68 5.58
C LEU A 50 -2.52 -10.13 6.59
N ASP A 51 -3.57 -10.77 6.10
CA ASP A 51 -4.73 -11.28 6.85
C ASP A 51 -4.36 -11.98 8.19
N GLU A 52 -5.31 -11.96 9.14
CA GLU A 52 -5.19 -12.20 10.59
C GLU A 52 -4.42 -13.45 11.01
N GLN A 53 -4.34 -14.49 10.17
CA GLN A 53 -3.54 -15.68 10.47
C GLN A 53 -2.02 -15.46 10.35
N SER A 54 -1.60 -14.28 9.90
CA SER A 54 -0.20 -13.89 9.79
C SER A 54 -0.01 -12.45 10.24
N LYS A 55 -0.01 -12.23 11.57
CA LYS A 55 0.38 -10.96 12.23
C LYS A 55 1.84 -10.59 11.96
N ARG A 56 2.21 -10.38 10.70
CA ARG A 56 3.49 -9.81 10.28
C ARG A 56 3.20 -8.54 9.51
N ARG A 57 3.27 -7.41 10.19
CA ARG A 57 3.32 -6.10 9.55
C ARG A 57 4.65 -6.00 8.80
N VAL A 58 4.61 -6.16 7.48
CA VAL A 58 5.81 -6.06 6.64
C VAL A 58 5.97 -4.62 6.21
N VAL A 59 6.92 -3.91 6.82
CA VAL A 59 7.32 -2.56 6.40
C VAL A 59 8.43 -2.68 5.36
N TYR A 60 8.15 -2.29 4.12
CA TYR A 60 9.18 -2.14 3.09
C TYR A 60 9.77 -0.73 3.19
N ALA A 61 10.95 -0.60 3.81
CA ALA A 61 11.73 0.64 3.81
C ALA A 61 12.83 0.55 2.74
N THR A 62 12.82 1.46 1.75
CA THR A 62 13.86 1.48 0.72
C THR A 62 15.13 2.19 1.22
N GLY A 63 16.09 1.41 1.70
CA GLY A 63 17.45 1.87 1.97
C GLY A 63 18.31 1.75 0.71
N LYS A 64 18.28 2.74 -0.19
CA LYS A 64 19.22 3.01 -1.31
C LYS A 64 19.77 1.86 -2.20
N ASN A 65 19.30 0.62 -2.10
CA ASN A 65 19.57 -0.46 -3.03
C ASN A 65 18.36 -1.39 -3.06
N TYR A 66 17.77 -1.58 -4.24
CA TYR A 66 16.62 -2.48 -4.45
C TYR A 66 16.91 -3.94 -4.01
N LYS A 67 18.19 -4.29 -3.77
CA LYS A 67 18.66 -5.59 -3.31
C LYS A 67 18.69 -5.75 -1.78
N ASP A 68 18.47 -4.68 -1.01
CA ASP A 68 18.53 -4.66 0.45
C ASP A 68 17.18 -4.28 1.07
N ALA A 69 16.07 -4.79 0.52
CA ALA A 69 14.74 -4.63 1.12
C ALA A 69 14.74 -5.32 2.50
N LYS A 70 15.07 -4.57 3.54
CA LYS A 70 15.08 -5.06 4.92
C LYS A 70 13.63 -5.08 5.41
N VAL A 71 13.06 -6.28 5.49
CA VAL A 71 11.79 -6.52 6.18
C VAL A 71 12.05 -6.28 7.67
N SER A 72 11.64 -5.13 8.18
CA SER A 72 11.62 -4.87 9.61
C SER A 72 10.29 -5.37 10.16
N SER A 73 10.28 -6.55 10.77
CA SER A 73 9.18 -6.99 11.61
C SER A 73 9.29 -6.28 12.96
N GLU A 74 8.58 -5.18 13.16
CA GLU A 74 8.28 -4.72 14.51
C GLU A 74 7.19 -5.63 15.07
N GLU A 75 7.58 -6.57 15.93
CA GLU A 75 6.67 -7.21 16.87
C GLU A 75 6.17 -6.13 17.82
N THR A 76 4.94 -5.66 17.62
CA THR A 76 4.27 -4.87 18.65
C THR A 76 3.98 -5.81 19.82
N SER A 77 4.91 -5.84 20.78
CA SER A 77 4.65 -6.37 22.12
C SER A 77 3.55 -5.48 22.73
N ALA A 78 2.31 -5.95 22.65
CA ALA A 78 1.18 -5.35 23.32
C ALA A 78 1.27 -5.65 24.82
N GLU A 79 2.11 -4.89 25.53
CA GLU A 79 2.05 -4.74 26.98
C GLU A 79 2.04 -3.25 27.31
N TRP A 80 0.87 -2.60 27.17
CA TRP A 80 0.35 -1.57 28.08
C TRP A 80 -0.94 -0.94 27.55
N LEU A 81 -2.09 -1.54 27.86
CA LEU A 81 -3.33 -0.77 28.06
C LEU A 81 -4.03 -1.35 29.29
N VAL A 82 -3.66 -0.74 30.43
CA VAL A 82 -4.38 -0.56 31.71
C VAL A 82 -5.05 -1.80 32.33
#